data_AF-A0A1B7WHC8-F1
#
_entry.id   AF-A0A1B7WHC8-F1
#
_cell.length_a   1.000
_cell.length_b   1.000
_cell.length_c   1.000
_cell.angle_alpha   90.00
_cell.angle_beta   90.00
_cell.angle_gamma   90.00
#
_symmetry.space_group_name_H-M   'P 1'
#
loop_
_entity.id
_entity.type
_entity.pdbx_description
1 polymer ?
#
loop_
_entity_poly.entity_id
_entity_poly.type
_entity_poly.pdbx_seq_one_letter_code
_entity_poly.pdbx_strand_id
1 'polypeptide(L)'
;FPFPNPTPEQKQKIRELGERLDSHRKRVQTQHPEITITGMYNLLEKLRKGETFTEADKTYNNKALVSTLKQIHDQLDHAVFDAYEWQDLKDHQKTKAEIEEIILSRLVALNAERAEEERNGIIRWLRPEYQAPNEVTQQLLTEVMETEETVIIPTEQKTFPKQPKDQLATIRDLLRTNTNEWTVEQIAAQFKNGGKYKNTITENLERLEWFGILMCREIGESKYWQYVEI
;
A
#
# COMPACT_ATOMS: atom_id res chain seq x y z
N PHE A 1 -11.37 4.91 5.89
CA PHE A 1 -10.60 4.65 7.14
C PHE A 1 -9.23 4.13 6.74
N PRO A 2 -8.14 4.84 7.09
CA PRO A 2 -6.81 4.48 6.62
C PRO A 2 -6.24 3.31 7.43
N PHE A 3 -6.42 2.08 6.93
CA PHE A 3 -5.80 0.90 7.52
C PHE A 3 -4.30 0.86 7.22
N PRO A 4 -3.47 0.37 8.16
CA PRO A 4 -2.04 0.21 7.92
C PRO A 4 -1.81 -1.00 7.01
N ASN A 5 -0.56 -1.18 6.56
CA ASN A 5 -0.11 -2.37 5.84
C ASN A 5 0.74 -3.26 6.76
N PRO A 6 0.14 -4.04 7.67
CA PRO A 6 0.88 -4.88 8.60
C PRO A 6 1.59 -6.03 7.90
N THR A 7 2.72 -6.45 8.49
CA THR A 7 3.43 -7.67 8.06
C THR A 7 2.56 -8.93 8.25
N PRO A 8 2.85 -10.05 7.57
CA PRO A 8 2.13 -11.31 7.79
C PRO A 8 2.07 -11.74 9.26
N GLU A 9 3.15 -11.52 10.00
CA GLU A 9 3.27 -11.86 11.43
C GLU A 9 2.36 -10.96 12.29
N GLN A 10 2.34 -9.66 12.01
CA GLN A 10 1.45 -8.71 12.69
C GLN A 10 -0.02 -9.04 12.40
N LYS A 11 -0.35 -9.37 11.14
CA LYS A 11 -1.70 -9.82 10.75
C LYS A 11 -2.11 -11.08 11.51
N GLN A 12 -1.21 -12.06 11.60
CA GLN A 12 -1.47 -13.31 12.32
C GLN A 12 -1.70 -13.06 13.81
N LYS A 13 -0.86 -12.23 14.45
CA LYS A 13 -1.01 -11.86 15.86
C LYS A 13 -2.35 -11.15 16.14
N ILE A 14 -2.74 -10.19 15.29
CA ILE A 14 -4.04 -9.50 15.41
C ILE A 14 -5.20 -10.48 15.23
N ARG A 15 -5.09 -11.43 14.29
CA ARG A 15 -6.09 -12.48 14.07
C ARG A 15 -6.27 -13.36 15.29
N GLU A 16 -5.18 -13.89 15.85
CA GLU A 16 -5.22 -14.75 17.05
C GLU A 16 -5.85 -14.04 18.25
N LEU A 17 -5.53 -12.76 18.46
CA LEU A 17 -6.13 -11.94 19.51
C LEU A 17 -7.63 -11.71 19.27
N GLY A 18 -8.03 -11.45 18.02
CA GLY A 18 -9.44 -11.34 17.63
C GLY A 18 -10.23 -12.64 17.86
N GLU A 19 -9.66 -13.78 17.50
CA GLU A 19 -10.26 -15.10 17.72
C GLU A 19 -10.35 -15.43 19.21
N ARG A 20 -9.33 -15.08 20.00
CA ARG A 20 -9.35 -15.23 21.46
C ARG A 20 -10.44 -14.36 22.10
N LEU A 21 -10.63 -13.14 21.60
CA LEU A 21 -11.67 -12.21 22.05
C LEU A 21 -13.07 -12.77 21.76
N ASP A 22 -13.30 -13.26 20.54
CA ASP A 22 -14.56 -13.88 20.14
C ASP A 22 -14.85 -15.15 20.95
N SER A 23 -13.86 -16.04 21.07
CA SER A 23 -13.95 -17.28 21.86
C SER A 23 -14.27 -17.00 23.32
N HIS A 24 -13.66 -15.98 23.90
CA HIS A 24 -13.96 -15.54 25.27
C HIS A 24 -15.43 -15.13 25.41
N ARG A 25 -15.93 -14.24 24.54
CA ARG A 25 -17.33 -13.78 24.58
C ARG A 25 -18.30 -14.96 24.43
N LYS A 26 -18.07 -15.84 23.46
CA LYS A 26 -18.92 -17.02 23.22
C LYS A 26 -18.94 -17.98 24.39
N ARG A 27 -17.76 -18.26 24.98
CA ARG A 27 -17.65 -19.12 26.17
C ARG A 27 -18.45 -18.57 27.34
N VAL A 28 -18.28 -17.28 27.63
CA VAL A 28 -19.01 -16.61 28.71
C VAL A 28 -20.51 -16.68 28.49
N GLN A 29 -20.99 -16.36 27.29
CA GLN A 29 -22.42 -16.42 26.97
C GLN A 29 -23.01 -17.84 27.03
N THR A 30 -22.21 -18.85 26.68
CA THR A 30 -22.63 -20.26 26.76
C THR A 30 -22.75 -20.72 28.21
N GLN A 31 -21.82 -20.32 29.07
CA GLN A 31 -21.80 -20.70 30.49
C GLN A 31 -22.80 -19.89 31.33
N HIS A 32 -23.06 -18.65 30.93
CA HIS A 32 -23.91 -17.69 31.63
C HIS A 32 -24.81 -16.96 30.63
N PRO A 33 -25.94 -17.55 30.22
CA PRO A 33 -26.86 -16.96 29.24
C PRO A 33 -27.43 -15.60 29.66
N GLU A 34 -27.41 -15.28 30.96
CA GLU A 34 -27.80 -13.98 31.49
C GLU A 34 -26.78 -12.86 31.17
N ILE A 35 -25.55 -13.23 30.80
CA ILE A 35 -24.50 -12.27 30.43
C ILE A 35 -24.70 -11.85 28.97
N THR A 36 -24.88 -10.55 28.80
CA THR A 36 -24.97 -9.93 27.48
C THR A 36 -23.63 -9.32 27.08
N ILE A 37 -23.37 -9.24 25.77
CA ILE A 37 -22.19 -8.53 25.25
C ILE A 37 -22.18 -7.08 25.76
N THR A 38 -23.31 -6.38 25.64
CA THR A 38 -23.46 -5.00 26.14
C THR A 38 -23.11 -4.89 27.62
N GLY A 39 -23.60 -5.81 28.46
CA GLY A 39 -23.30 -5.80 29.89
C GLY A 39 -21.81 -6.04 30.18
N MET A 40 -21.13 -6.91 29.43
CA MET A 40 -19.68 -7.09 29.54
C MET A 40 -18.92 -5.79 29.26
N TYR A 41 -19.32 -5.04 28.22
CA TYR A 41 -18.69 -3.77 27.86
C TYR A 41 -19.01 -2.64 28.83
N ASN A 42 -20.23 -2.59 29.36
CA ASN A 42 -20.58 -1.60 30.38
C ASN A 42 -19.70 -1.77 31.62
N LEU A 43 -19.51 -3.01 32.09
CA LEU A 43 -18.65 -3.27 33.23
C LEU A 43 -17.16 -3.08 32.90
N LEU A 44 -16.74 -3.35 31.66
CA LEU A 44 -15.38 -3.05 31.18
C LEU A 44 -15.06 -1.55 31.23
N GLU A 45 -16.00 -0.69 30.83
CA GLU A 45 -15.81 0.76 30.90
C GLU A 45 -15.77 1.25 32.35
N LYS A 46 -16.61 0.71 33.24
CA LYS A 46 -16.49 0.97 34.69
C LYS A 46 -15.10 0.59 35.22
N LEU A 47 -14.60 -0.59 34.81
CA LEU A 47 -13.26 -1.08 35.18
C LEU A 47 -12.16 -0.10 34.71
N ARG A 48 -12.26 0.38 33.47
CA ARG A 48 -11.29 1.31 32.86
C ARG A 48 -11.29 2.69 33.55
N LYS A 49 -12.44 3.14 34.03
CA LYS A 49 -12.58 4.40 34.79
C LYS A 49 -12.13 4.29 36.25
N GLY A 50 -11.87 3.08 36.74
CA GLY A 50 -11.55 2.86 38.16
C GLY A 50 -12.75 3.09 39.09
N GLU A 51 -13.98 2.96 38.58
CA GLU A 51 -15.19 3.07 39.40
C GLU A 51 -15.25 1.91 40.41
N THR A 52 -15.79 2.17 41.61
CA THR A 52 -15.93 1.14 42.64
C THR A 52 -16.99 0.12 42.24
N PHE A 53 -16.63 -1.16 42.28
CA PHE A 53 -17.56 -2.23 41.94
C PHE A 53 -18.51 -2.53 43.10
N THR A 54 -19.81 -2.52 42.82
CA THR A 54 -20.82 -3.06 43.72
C THR A 54 -20.67 -4.58 43.85
N GLU A 55 -21.30 -5.20 44.85
CA GLU A 55 -21.32 -6.67 44.96
C GLU A 55 -21.95 -7.36 43.74
N ALA A 56 -22.94 -6.72 43.11
CA ALA A 56 -23.53 -7.18 41.86
C ALA A 56 -22.52 -7.09 40.69
N ASP A 57 -21.77 -5.98 40.59
CA ASP A 57 -20.71 -5.81 39.59
C ASP A 57 -19.59 -6.84 39.78
N LYS A 58 -19.18 -7.14 41.02
CA LYS A 58 -18.18 -8.19 41.30
C LYS A 58 -18.67 -9.57 40.90
N THR A 59 -19.93 -9.90 41.23
CA THR A 59 -20.55 -11.16 40.84
C THR A 59 -20.63 -11.28 39.31
N TYR A 60 -21.00 -10.20 38.63
CA TYR A 60 -21.02 -10.13 37.18
C TYR A 60 -19.62 -10.29 36.60
N ASN A 61 -18.61 -9.62 37.15
CA ASN A 61 -17.22 -9.75 36.72
C ASN A 61 -16.70 -11.19 36.87
N ASN A 62 -17.04 -11.88 37.95
CA ASN A 62 -16.59 -13.26 38.17
C ASN A 62 -17.14 -14.23 37.13
N LYS A 63 -18.38 -14.01 36.68
CA LYS A 63 -19.02 -14.79 35.61
C LYS A 63 -18.54 -14.37 34.22
N ALA A 64 -18.45 -13.06 33.97
CA ALA A 64 -18.08 -12.49 32.68
C ALA A 64 -16.57 -12.47 32.42
N LEU A 65 -15.76 -12.64 33.45
CA LEU A 65 -14.29 -12.56 33.41
C LEU A 65 -13.81 -11.28 32.72
N VAL A 66 -14.38 -10.12 33.09
CA VAL A 66 -14.15 -8.82 32.42
C VAL A 66 -12.69 -8.37 32.50
N SER A 67 -11.95 -8.76 33.55
CA SER A 67 -10.50 -8.52 33.60
C SER A 67 -9.76 -9.20 32.45
N THR A 68 -10.15 -10.42 32.08
CA THR A 68 -9.58 -11.13 30.91
C THR A 68 -10.01 -10.45 29.62
N LEU A 69 -11.26 -9.99 29.52
CA LEU A 69 -11.74 -9.22 28.38
C LEU A 69 -10.90 -7.95 28.19
N LYS A 70 -10.64 -7.20 29.26
CA LYS A 70 -9.78 -6.01 29.26
C LYS A 70 -8.39 -6.34 28.74
N GLN A 71 -7.75 -7.38 29.29
CA GLN A 71 -6.41 -7.78 28.89
C GLN A 71 -6.33 -8.12 27.39
N ILE A 72 -7.32 -8.84 26.85
CA ILE A 72 -7.33 -9.18 25.41
C ILE A 72 -7.47 -7.92 24.56
N HIS A 73 -8.31 -6.95 24.96
CA HIS A 73 -8.42 -5.66 24.28
C HIS A 73 -7.11 -4.88 24.33
N ASP A 74 -6.49 -4.75 25.50
CA ASP A 74 -5.22 -4.02 25.64
C ASP A 74 -4.12 -4.65 24.76
N GLN A 75 -4.08 -5.99 24.70
CA GLN A 75 -3.14 -6.73 23.83
C GLN A 75 -3.45 -6.50 22.34
N LEU A 76 -4.73 -6.46 21.96
CA LEU A 76 -5.17 -6.19 20.59
C LEU A 76 -4.82 -4.75 20.18
N ASP A 77 -5.12 -3.77 21.03
CA ASP A 77 -4.80 -2.36 20.80
C ASP A 77 -3.29 -2.16 20.64
N HIS A 78 -2.47 -2.81 21.48
CA HIS A 78 -1.01 -2.77 21.33
C HIS A 78 -0.53 -3.39 20.00
N ALA A 79 -1.14 -4.49 19.55
CA ALA A 79 -0.80 -5.10 18.26
C ALA A 79 -1.26 -4.24 17.07
N VAL A 80 -2.36 -3.50 17.21
CA VAL A 80 -2.81 -2.53 16.21
C VAL A 80 -1.86 -1.32 16.19
N PHE A 81 -1.44 -0.81 17.34
CA PHE A 81 -0.41 0.23 17.41
C PHE A 81 0.91 -0.23 16.79
N ASP A 82 1.30 -1.49 16.95
CA ASP A 82 2.46 -2.07 16.23
C ASP A 82 2.30 -1.93 14.72
N ALA A 83 1.13 -2.26 14.18
CA ALA A 83 0.85 -2.19 12.75
C ALA A 83 0.85 -0.75 12.20
N TYR A 84 0.45 0.23 13.02
CA TYR A 84 0.52 1.65 12.68
C TYR A 84 1.88 2.29 13.00
N GLU A 85 2.82 1.55 13.58
CA GLU A 85 4.11 2.06 14.07
C GLU A 85 3.98 3.09 15.20
N TRP A 86 2.88 3.07 15.95
CA TRP A 86 2.55 4.02 17.04
C TRP A 86 2.97 3.48 18.42
N GLN A 87 4.25 3.10 18.55
CA GLN A 87 4.79 2.51 19.78
C GLN A 87 4.71 3.47 20.99
N ASP A 88 4.76 4.78 20.72
CA ASP A 88 4.71 5.84 21.70
C ASP A 88 3.38 5.93 22.47
N LEU A 89 2.31 5.35 21.91
CA LEU A 89 0.97 5.29 22.51
C LEU A 89 0.82 4.17 23.54
N LYS A 90 1.78 3.24 23.62
CA LYS A 90 1.78 2.17 24.63
C LYS A 90 2.27 2.63 26.00
N ASP A 91 2.73 3.87 26.08
CA ASP A 91 3.25 4.48 27.29
C ASP A 91 2.15 4.70 28.32
N HIS A 92 2.29 4.04 29.47
CA HIS A 92 1.34 4.10 30.59
C HIS A 92 1.28 5.46 31.29
N GLN A 93 2.15 6.42 30.94
CA GLN A 93 2.13 7.76 31.50
C GLN A 93 1.05 8.66 30.87
N LYS A 94 0.58 8.32 29.66
CA LYS A 94 -0.44 9.10 28.96
C LYS A 94 -1.83 8.72 29.45
N THR A 95 -2.66 9.73 29.67
CA THR A 95 -4.08 9.51 29.98
C THR A 95 -4.83 9.00 28.75
N LYS A 96 -5.95 8.32 28.98
CA LYS A 96 -6.82 7.84 27.89
C LYS A 96 -7.23 8.96 26.93
N ALA A 97 -7.54 10.14 27.45
CA ALA A 97 -7.95 11.29 26.64
C ALA A 97 -6.81 11.80 25.72
N GLU A 98 -5.58 11.89 26.24
CA GLU A 98 -4.42 12.28 25.43
C GLU A 98 -4.13 11.26 24.32
N ILE A 99 -4.22 9.96 24.63
CA ILE A 99 -4.05 8.90 23.62
C ILE A 99 -5.12 9.01 22.53
N GLU A 100 -6.39 9.22 22.90
CA GLU A 100 -7.49 9.38 21.95
C GLU A 100 -7.30 10.60 21.04
N GLU A 101 -6.85 11.74 21.57
CA GLU A 101 -6.55 12.94 20.79
C GLU A 101 -5.41 12.71 19.79
N ILE A 102 -4.33 12.05 20.22
CA ILE A 102 -3.20 11.71 19.34
C ILE A 102 -3.66 10.75 18.23
N ILE A 103 -4.43 9.70 18.57
CA ILE A 103 -4.99 8.76 17.59
C ILE A 103 -5.84 9.50 16.57
N LEU A 104 -6.74 10.38 17.03
CA LEU A 104 -7.62 11.13 16.15
C LEU A 104 -6.83 12.01 15.17
N SER A 105 -5.85 12.75 15.69
CA SER A 105 -4.97 13.61 14.87
C SER A 105 -4.24 12.81 13.78
N ARG A 106 -3.63 11.67 14.15
CA ARG A 106 -2.90 10.81 13.20
C ARG A 106 -3.82 10.18 12.17
N LEU A 107 -5.01 9.72 12.57
CA LEU A 107 -5.98 9.16 11.64
C LEU A 107 -6.49 10.19 10.64
N VAL A 108 -6.68 11.44 11.05
CA VAL A 108 -7.07 12.53 10.15
C VAL A 108 -5.97 12.81 9.12
N ALA A 109 -4.71 12.87 9.55
CA ALA A 109 -3.56 13.05 8.64
C ALA A 109 -3.48 11.91 7.62
N LEU A 110 -3.53 10.65 8.08
CA LEU A 110 -3.54 9.48 7.20
C LEU A 110 -4.73 9.48 6.25
N ASN A 111 -5.91 9.93 6.69
CA ASN A 111 -7.08 9.99 5.83
C ASN A 111 -6.93 11.06 4.74
N ALA A 112 -6.27 12.19 5.03
CA ALA A 112 -5.95 13.20 4.04
C ALA A 112 -4.97 12.66 2.97
N GLU A 113 -3.95 11.90 3.40
CA GLU A 113 -3.03 11.20 2.49
C GLU A 113 -3.77 10.20 1.59
N ARG A 114 -4.62 9.34 2.18
CA ARG A 114 -5.42 8.39 1.38
C ARG A 114 -6.36 9.08 0.40
N ALA A 115 -6.97 10.21 0.79
CA ALA A 115 -7.80 10.97 -0.11
C ALA A 115 -7.00 11.58 -1.28
N GLU A 116 -5.73 11.95 -1.08
CA GLU A 116 -4.84 12.39 -2.16
C GLU A 116 -4.41 11.22 -3.05
N GLU A 117 -4.10 10.04 -2.49
CA GLU A 117 -3.85 8.82 -3.26
C GLU A 117 -5.04 8.49 -4.18
N GLU A 118 -6.26 8.52 -3.63
CA GLU A 118 -7.49 8.25 -4.38
C GLU A 118 -7.73 9.30 -5.49
N ARG A 119 -7.42 10.59 -5.24
CA ARG A 119 -7.48 11.64 -6.28
C ARG A 119 -6.50 11.39 -7.41
N ASN A 120 -5.34 10.80 -7.10
CA ASN A 120 -4.32 10.41 -8.08
C ASN A 120 -4.59 9.02 -8.69
N GLY A 121 -5.75 8.42 -8.44
CA GLY A 121 -6.19 7.15 -9.00
C GLY A 121 -5.65 5.90 -8.28
N ILE A 122 -4.97 6.07 -7.14
CA ILE A 122 -4.43 4.96 -6.34
C ILE A 122 -5.42 4.62 -5.24
N ILE A 123 -6.17 3.52 -5.39
CA ILE A 123 -7.09 3.04 -4.35
C ILE A 123 -6.47 1.84 -3.62
N ARG A 124 -6.30 1.97 -2.30
CA ARG A 124 -5.80 0.89 -1.45
C ARG A 124 -6.95 0.04 -0.90
N TRP A 125 -7.32 -0.99 -1.64
CA TRP A 125 -8.32 -1.96 -1.22
C TRP A 125 -7.79 -2.84 -0.07
N LEU A 126 -8.60 -2.98 0.99
CA LEU A 126 -8.29 -3.84 2.15
C LEU A 126 -8.54 -5.33 1.84
N ARG A 127 -9.57 -5.60 1.04
CA ARG A 127 -9.92 -6.91 0.50
C ARG A 127 -10.24 -6.73 -0.98
N PRO A 128 -9.21 -6.56 -1.82
CA PRO A 128 -9.40 -6.31 -3.24
C PRO A 128 -10.39 -7.30 -3.88
N GLU A 129 -10.30 -8.58 -3.50
CA GLU A 129 -11.12 -9.68 -4.02
C GLU A 129 -12.62 -9.56 -3.71
N TYR A 130 -13.00 -8.80 -2.68
CA TYR A 130 -14.39 -8.50 -2.33
C TYR A 130 -14.81 -7.08 -2.70
N GLN A 131 -13.89 -6.13 -2.64
CA GLN A 131 -14.19 -4.70 -2.78
C GLN A 131 -14.12 -4.23 -4.22
N ALA A 132 -13.18 -4.77 -5.00
CA ALA A 132 -13.01 -4.42 -6.41
C ALA A 132 -12.60 -5.66 -7.22
N PRO A 133 -13.44 -6.71 -7.26
CA PRO A 133 -13.11 -7.96 -7.95
C PRO A 133 -12.74 -7.75 -9.43
N ASN A 134 -13.35 -6.76 -10.09
CA ASN A 134 -13.07 -6.44 -11.50
C ASN A 134 -11.72 -5.70 -11.70
N GLU A 135 -11.29 -4.86 -10.75
CA GLU A 135 -9.97 -4.20 -10.81
C GLU A 135 -8.83 -5.15 -10.44
N VAL A 136 -9.08 -6.09 -9.52
CA VAL A 136 -8.13 -7.18 -9.20
C VAL A 136 -7.95 -8.11 -10.39
N THR A 137 -9.02 -8.36 -11.14
CA THR A 137 -8.93 -9.13 -12.38
C THR A 137 -8.10 -8.38 -13.42
N GLN A 138 -8.21 -7.05 -13.50
CA GLN A 138 -7.31 -6.23 -14.31
C GLN A 138 -5.88 -6.31 -13.80
N GLN A 139 -5.59 -6.16 -12.50
CA GLN A 139 -4.23 -6.29 -11.95
C GLN A 139 -3.60 -7.68 -12.14
N LEU A 140 -4.37 -8.77 -12.02
CA LEU A 140 -3.89 -10.14 -12.31
C LEU A 140 -3.73 -10.40 -13.82
N LEU A 141 -4.58 -9.81 -14.66
CA LEU A 141 -4.39 -9.79 -16.11
C LEU A 141 -3.15 -8.96 -16.46
N THR A 142 -2.86 -7.88 -15.72
CA THR A 142 -1.64 -7.09 -15.84
C THR A 142 -0.42 -7.81 -15.25
N GLU A 143 -0.53 -8.65 -14.22
CA GLU A 143 0.61 -9.41 -13.66
C GLU A 143 0.98 -10.60 -14.56
N VAL A 144 0.03 -11.14 -15.34
CA VAL A 144 0.30 -12.06 -16.46
C VAL A 144 0.73 -11.30 -17.73
N MET A 145 0.56 -9.98 -17.76
CA MET A 145 1.01 -9.04 -18.80
C MET A 145 1.98 -7.97 -18.24
N GLU A 146 2.88 -8.32 -17.33
CA GLU A 146 4.03 -7.47 -16.99
C GLU A 146 5.21 -8.09 -17.74
N THR A 147 5.58 -7.57 -18.89
CA THR A 147 6.25 -6.27 -18.97
C THR A 147 5.61 -5.30 -19.97
N GLU A 148 4.66 -4.47 -19.54
CA GLU A 148 4.51 -3.14 -20.14
C GLU A 148 5.10 -2.11 -19.20
N GLU A 149 6.36 -1.77 -19.49
CA GLU A 149 7.09 -0.67 -18.86
C GLU A 149 6.30 0.63 -19.05
N THR A 150 5.93 1.23 -17.92
CA THR A 150 5.33 2.55 -17.86
C THR A 150 6.19 3.55 -18.64
N VAL A 151 5.63 4.07 -19.73
CA VAL A 151 6.26 5.12 -20.54
C VAL A 151 6.28 6.40 -19.73
N ILE A 152 7.42 6.66 -19.09
CA ILE A 152 7.67 7.89 -18.32
C ILE A 152 7.73 9.06 -19.31
N ILE A 153 6.66 9.87 -19.36
CA ILE A 153 6.59 11.06 -20.22
C ILE A 153 7.32 12.20 -19.49
N PRO A 154 8.43 12.76 -20.02
CA PRO A 154 9.14 13.85 -19.37
C PRO A 154 8.39 15.17 -19.45
N THR A 155 8.50 15.99 -18.39
CA THR A 155 7.90 17.33 -18.27
C THR A 155 8.40 18.33 -19.34
N GLU A 156 9.54 18.10 -19.98
CA GLU A 156 10.06 18.92 -21.09
C GLU A 156 10.48 18.07 -22.30
N GLN A 157 9.61 18.01 -23.33
CA GLN A 157 9.91 17.30 -24.57
C GLN A 157 10.92 18.08 -25.44
N LYS A 158 11.97 17.40 -25.92
CA LYS A 158 13.00 18.00 -26.81
C LYS A 158 12.47 18.12 -28.25
N THR A 159 12.95 19.11 -29.01
CA THR A 159 12.63 19.21 -30.45
C THR A 159 13.45 18.21 -31.25
N PHE A 160 12.80 17.36 -32.05
CA PHE A 160 13.50 16.42 -32.92
C PHE A 160 14.22 17.16 -34.08
N PRO A 161 15.54 17.00 -34.25
CA PRO A 161 16.29 17.69 -35.31
C PRO A 161 15.86 17.26 -36.71
N LYS A 162 16.00 18.17 -37.70
CA LYS A 162 15.68 17.89 -39.10
C LYS A 162 16.84 17.29 -39.91
N GLN A 163 18.09 17.49 -39.48
CA GLN A 163 19.25 16.98 -40.18
C GLN A 163 19.57 15.53 -39.74
N PRO A 164 19.85 14.59 -40.67
CA PRO A 164 20.10 13.19 -40.34
C PRO A 164 21.26 12.96 -39.36
N LYS A 165 22.32 13.77 -39.44
CA LYS A 165 23.48 13.68 -38.53
C LYS A 165 23.10 14.03 -37.10
N ASP A 166 22.29 15.08 -36.93
CA ASP A 166 21.85 15.55 -35.62
C ASP A 166 20.81 14.63 -35.00
N GLN A 167 20.00 13.95 -35.82
CA GLN A 167 19.06 12.92 -35.38
C GLN A 167 19.78 11.74 -34.73
N LEU A 168 20.81 11.20 -35.39
CA LEU A 168 21.64 10.12 -34.84
C LEU A 168 22.31 10.52 -33.53
N ALA A 169 22.94 11.71 -33.50
CA ALA A 169 23.60 12.21 -32.30
C ALA A 169 22.63 12.38 -31.13
N THR A 170 21.43 12.90 -31.39
CA THR A 170 20.41 13.13 -30.37
C THR A 170 19.87 11.82 -29.79
N ILE A 171 19.58 10.82 -30.62
CA ILE A 171 19.12 9.50 -30.16
C ILE A 171 20.23 8.80 -29.38
N ARG A 172 21.47 8.85 -29.87
CA ARG A 172 22.63 8.30 -29.17
C ARG A 172 22.84 8.95 -27.80
N ASP A 173 22.81 10.28 -27.72
CA ASP A 173 23.00 10.98 -26.45
C ASP A 173 21.85 10.71 -25.46
N LEU A 174 20.61 10.59 -25.96
CA LEU A 174 19.46 10.22 -25.13
C LEU A 174 19.63 8.83 -24.49
N LEU A 175 20.04 7.84 -25.27
CA LEU A 175 20.28 6.47 -24.79
C LEU A 175 21.56 6.37 -23.96
N ARG A 176 22.60 7.14 -24.27
CA ARG A 176 23.83 7.21 -23.46
C ARG A 176 23.59 7.77 -22.06
N THR A 177 22.65 8.70 -21.92
CA THR A 177 22.35 9.32 -20.61
C THR A 177 21.48 8.41 -19.72
N ASN A 178 20.92 7.31 -20.25
CA ASN A 178 20.03 6.40 -19.54
C ASN A 178 20.44 4.94 -19.78
N THR A 179 20.94 4.24 -18.77
CA THR A 179 21.43 2.86 -18.88
C THR A 179 20.33 1.79 -19.05
N ASN A 180 19.06 2.19 -19.03
CA ASN A 180 17.92 1.27 -19.15
C ASN A 180 17.72 0.80 -20.60
N GLU A 181 16.98 -0.30 -20.80
CA GLU A 181 16.50 -0.75 -22.11
C GLU A 181 15.32 0.14 -22.55
N TRP A 182 15.29 0.59 -23.81
CA TRP A 182 14.24 1.49 -24.32
C TRP A 182 13.55 0.94 -25.57
N THR A 183 12.23 1.05 -25.62
CA THR A 183 11.42 0.82 -26.83
C THR A 183 11.37 2.04 -27.74
N VAL A 184 11.04 1.84 -29.01
CA VAL A 184 10.86 2.93 -29.98
C VAL A 184 9.80 3.93 -29.50
N GLU A 185 8.73 3.43 -28.87
CA GLU A 185 7.65 4.18 -28.26
C GLU A 185 8.16 5.12 -27.15
N GLN A 186 8.96 4.59 -26.23
CA GLN A 186 9.53 5.37 -25.13
C GLN A 186 10.51 6.44 -25.64
N ILE A 187 11.32 6.11 -26.65
CA ILE A 187 12.24 7.07 -27.29
C ILE A 187 11.46 8.18 -28.00
N ALA A 188 10.40 7.82 -28.73
CA ALA A 188 9.53 8.79 -29.39
C ALA A 188 8.84 9.73 -28.38
N ALA A 189 8.45 9.25 -27.21
CA ALA A 189 7.82 10.07 -26.17
C ALA A 189 8.73 11.20 -25.63
N GLN A 190 10.05 11.10 -25.80
CA GLN A 190 11.02 12.12 -25.39
C GLN A 190 11.03 13.36 -26.32
N PHE A 191 10.41 13.26 -27.50
CA PHE A 191 10.46 14.30 -28.52
C PHE A 191 9.09 14.92 -28.80
N LYS A 192 9.08 16.24 -29.03
CA LYS A 192 7.89 16.96 -29.52
C LYS A 192 7.46 16.39 -30.87
N ASN A 193 6.21 15.94 -30.95
CA ASN A 193 5.65 15.22 -32.11
C ASN A 193 6.39 13.90 -32.45
N GLY A 194 7.04 13.25 -31.48
CA GLY A 194 7.83 12.03 -31.70
C GLY A 194 7.09 10.89 -32.40
N GLY A 195 5.77 10.81 -32.23
CA GLY A 195 4.92 9.85 -32.95
C GLY A 195 5.02 9.95 -34.49
N LYS A 196 5.31 11.14 -35.04
CA LYS A 196 5.52 11.33 -36.50
C LYS A 196 6.88 10.84 -36.98
N TYR A 197 7.83 10.69 -36.07
CA TYR A 197 9.22 10.35 -36.38
C TYR A 197 9.56 8.89 -36.03
N LYS A 198 8.58 8.06 -35.65
CA LYS A 198 8.81 6.66 -35.27
C LYS A 198 9.63 5.87 -36.30
N ASN A 199 9.29 5.98 -37.58
CA ASN A 199 10.04 5.29 -38.64
C ASN A 199 11.48 5.80 -38.71
N THR A 200 11.68 7.12 -38.66
CA THR A 200 13.00 7.73 -38.64
C THR A 200 13.80 7.35 -37.39
N ILE A 201 13.16 7.26 -36.23
CA ILE A 201 13.79 6.82 -34.98
C ILE A 201 14.23 5.36 -35.13
N THR A 202 13.37 4.48 -35.64
CA THR A 202 13.66 3.06 -35.88
C THR A 202 14.85 2.89 -36.81
N GLU A 203 14.86 3.56 -37.97
CA GLU A 203 15.99 3.52 -38.92
C GLU A 203 17.31 3.99 -38.29
N ASN A 204 17.26 4.98 -37.41
CA ASN A 204 18.46 5.48 -36.73
C ASN A 204 18.94 4.52 -35.63
N LEU A 205 18.04 3.81 -34.94
CA LEU A 205 18.39 2.80 -33.96
C LEU A 205 19.05 1.58 -34.62
N GLU A 206 18.49 1.09 -35.72
CA GLU A 206 19.09 0.02 -36.53
C GLU A 206 20.49 0.40 -37.05
N ARG A 207 20.68 1.65 -37.48
CA ARG A 207 22.01 2.14 -37.85
C ARG A 207 22.97 2.14 -36.68
N LEU A 208 22.54 2.62 -35.50
CA LEU A 208 23.40 2.69 -34.32
C LEU A 208 23.77 1.29 -33.79
N GLU A 209 22.88 0.30 -33.89
CA GLU A 209 23.21 -1.11 -33.65
C GLU A 209 24.19 -1.64 -34.69
N TRP A 210 23.99 -1.32 -35.98
CA TRP A 210 24.94 -1.71 -37.02
C TRP A 210 26.35 -1.17 -36.78
N PHE A 211 26.46 0.03 -36.20
CA PHE A 211 27.73 0.63 -35.77
C PHE A 211 28.27 0.05 -34.43
N GLY A 212 27.55 -0.86 -33.79
CA GLY A 212 27.91 -1.47 -32.50
C GLY A 212 27.75 -0.54 -31.31
N ILE A 213 27.04 0.58 -31.46
CA ILE A 213 26.85 1.59 -30.40
C ILE A 213 25.66 1.21 -29.50
N LEU A 214 24.66 0.51 -30.06
CA LEU A 214 23.50 0.00 -29.34
C LEU A 214 23.43 -1.52 -29.45
N MET A 215 22.79 -2.14 -28.47
CA MET A 215 22.33 -3.53 -28.54
C MET A 215 20.83 -3.56 -28.69
N CYS A 216 20.35 -4.38 -29.62
CA CYS A 216 18.94 -4.71 -29.73
C CYS A 216 18.66 -6.03 -28.99
N ARG A 217 17.62 -6.04 -28.17
CA ARG A 217 17.07 -7.24 -27.52
C ARG A 217 15.62 -7.40 -27.92
N GLU A 218 15.27 -8.58 -28.41
CA GLU A 218 13.90 -8.92 -28.79
C GLU A 218 13.26 -9.75 -27.68
N ILE A 219 12.16 -9.25 -27.11
CA ILE A 219 11.36 -9.96 -26.10
C ILE A 219 9.91 -9.98 -26.61
N GLY A 220 9.45 -11.15 -27.06
CA GLY A 220 8.16 -11.29 -27.72
C GLY A 220 8.13 -10.60 -29.09
N GLU A 221 7.17 -9.70 -29.32
CA GLU A 221 7.08 -8.88 -30.54
C GLU A 221 7.76 -7.50 -30.40
N SER A 222 8.33 -7.20 -29.23
CA SER A 222 8.88 -5.88 -28.90
C SER A 222 10.41 -5.86 -28.98
N LYS A 223 10.94 -4.80 -29.59
CA LYS A 223 12.38 -4.52 -29.68
C LYS A 223 12.81 -3.49 -28.66
N TYR A 224 13.84 -3.83 -27.90
CA TYR A 224 14.44 -3.00 -26.87
C TYR A 224 15.86 -2.61 -27.29
N TRP A 225 16.20 -1.34 -27.11
CA TRP A 225 17.47 -0.77 -27.50
C TRP A 225 18.20 -0.25 -26.27
N GLN A 226 19.45 -0.65 -26.11
CA GLN A 226 20.29 -0.24 -24.99
C GLN A 226 21.62 0.29 -25.50
N TYR A 227 22.15 1.34 -24.87
CA TYR A 227 23.49 1.85 -25.18
C TYR A 227 24.57 0.91 -24.65
N VAL A 228 25.57 0.61 -25.47
CA VAL A 228 26.75 -0.16 -25.07
C VAL A 228 27.92 0.79 -24.88
N GLU A 229 28.44 0.87 -23.65
CA GLU A 229 29.80 1.38 -23.45
C GLU A 229 30.78 0.29 -23.89
N ILE A 230 31.49 0.54 -24.99
CA ILE A 230 32.70 -0.22 -25.39
C ILE A 230 33.91 0.45 -24.76
#